data_AF-A0A540LUT0-F1
#
_entry.id   AF-A0A540LUT0-F1
#
_cell.length_a   1.000
_cell.length_b   1.000
_cell.length_c   1.000
_cell.angle_alpha   90.00
_cell.angle_beta   90.00
_cell.angle_gamma   90.00
#
_symmetry.space_group_name_H-M   'P 1'
#
loop_
_entity.id
_entity.type
_entity.pdbx_description
1 polymer ?
#
loop_
_entity_poly.entity_id
_entity_poly.type
_entity_poly.pdbx_seq_one_letter_code
_entity_poly.pdbx_strand_id
1 'polypeptide(L)'
;MEPYRRAFRRCNNHTIRPSGPITPRTVRASPTDDPSSGPYVLAFRDQQAWANAYRSCESKMVEQCEAGARIGCAISGSEKCKPPWWRALIGQKALDFKQREQCEEREMEGCLTAAKEKCGGFAKVCSVELCVFDLTWKK
;
A
#
# COMPACT_ATOMS: atom_id res chain seq x y z
N MET A 1 -12.51 19.19 -6.27
CA MET A 1 -12.97 18.11 -5.37
C MET A 1 -13.07 16.74 -6.05
N GLU A 2 -13.55 16.63 -7.29
CA GLU A 2 -13.64 15.36 -8.03
C GLU A 2 -12.32 14.59 -8.27
N PRO A 3 -11.17 15.24 -8.58
CA PRO A 3 -9.90 14.52 -8.72
C PRO A 3 -9.41 13.90 -7.40
N TYR A 4 -9.66 14.57 -6.26
CA TYR A 4 -9.36 14.06 -4.92
C TYR A 4 -10.23 12.84 -4.56
N ARG A 5 -11.55 12.88 -4.80
CA ARG A 5 -12.43 11.70 -4.61
C ARG A 5 -12.02 10.48 -5.44
N ARG A 6 -11.42 10.70 -6.62
CA ARG A 6 -10.96 9.61 -7.51
C ARG A 6 -9.64 9.02 -7.01
N ALA A 7 -8.73 9.84 -6.46
CA ALA A 7 -7.52 9.39 -5.78
C ALA A 7 -7.84 8.62 -4.49
N PHE A 8 -8.71 9.16 -3.62
CA PHE A 8 -9.20 8.48 -2.42
C PHE A 8 -9.78 7.09 -2.70
N ARG A 9 -10.65 6.94 -3.72
CA ARG A 9 -11.17 5.62 -4.13
C ARG A 9 -10.09 4.67 -4.64
N ARG A 10 -9.06 5.19 -5.32
CA ARG A 10 -7.93 4.39 -5.82
C ARG A 10 -7.04 3.89 -4.67
N CYS A 11 -6.91 4.70 -3.62
CA CYS A 11 -6.08 4.40 -2.46
C CYS A 11 -6.78 3.48 -1.43
N ASN A 12 -8.11 3.55 -1.33
CA ASN A 12 -8.91 2.78 -0.36
C ASN A 12 -9.37 1.39 -0.88
N ASN A 13 -9.23 1.12 -2.19
CA ASN A 13 -9.66 -0.15 -2.80
C ASN A 13 -8.55 -1.23 -2.83
N HIS A 14 -7.32 -0.86 -2.47
CA HIS A 14 -6.25 -1.81 -2.18
C HIS A 14 -6.26 -2.07 -0.67
N THR A 15 -6.05 -3.31 -0.25
CA THR A 15 -6.00 -3.82 1.15
C THR A 15 -4.84 -3.24 2.00
N ILE A 16 -4.45 -1.99 1.72
CA ILE A 16 -3.44 -1.26 2.46
C ILE A 16 -4.16 -0.67 3.67
N ARG A 17 -3.91 -1.27 4.84
CA ARG A 17 -4.33 -0.66 6.09
C ARG A 17 -3.65 0.70 6.21
N PRO A 18 -4.37 1.75 6.66
CA PRO A 18 -3.74 3.02 6.96
C PRO A 18 -2.54 2.75 7.87
N SER A 19 -1.36 3.16 7.44
CA SER A 19 -0.24 3.25 8.37
C SER A 19 -0.71 4.13 9.52
N GLY A 20 -0.65 3.62 10.75
CA GLY A 20 -1.20 4.30 11.93
C GLY A 20 -0.88 5.81 11.96
N PRO A 21 -1.75 6.61 12.61
CA PRO A 21 -1.89 8.03 12.35
C PRO A 21 -0.55 8.75 12.42
N ILE A 22 -0.26 9.57 11.41
CA ILE A 22 0.75 10.59 11.59
C ILE A 22 0.17 11.58 12.60
N THR A 23 0.77 11.67 13.78
CA THR A 23 0.27 12.51 14.86
C THR A 23 0.97 13.88 14.85
N PRO A 24 0.40 14.93 14.24
CA PRO A 24 0.77 16.30 14.54
C PRO A 24 0.53 16.57 16.03
N ARG A 25 1.35 17.44 16.60
CA ARG A 25 1.20 17.87 18.00
C ARG A 25 0.38 19.15 18.04
N THR A 26 -0.29 19.40 19.16
CA THR A 26 -0.77 20.74 19.48
C THR A 26 0.41 21.70 19.67
N VAL A 27 0.44 22.76 18.88
CA VAL A 27 1.40 23.87 18.99
C VAL A 27 0.64 25.18 19.09
N ARG A 28 1.25 26.20 19.69
CA ARG A 28 0.64 27.54 19.74
C ARG A 28 0.44 28.06 18.32
N ALA A 29 -0.71 28.66 18.08
CA ALA A 29 -1.01 29.31 16.82
C ALA A 29 0.00 30.45 16.55
N SER A 30 0.50 30.50 15.33
CA SER A 30 1.27 31.61 14.78
C SER A 30 0.33 32.76 14.42
N PRO A 31 0.80 34.03 14.41
CA PRO A 31 0.00 35.17 13.94
C PRO A 31 -0.47 35.05 12.49
N THR A 32 0.13 34.15 11.71
CA THR A 32 -0.25 33.82 10.33
C THR A 32 -1.34 32.76 10.23
N ASP A 33 -1.64 32.06 11.31
CA ASP A 33 -2.68 31.03 11.33
C ASP A 33 -4.06 31.67 11.42
N ASP A 34 -5.10 30.93 11.02
CA ASP A 34 -6.47 31.43 11.08
C ASP A 34 -6.85 31.79 12.52
N PRO A 35 -7.17 33.08 12.79
CA PRO A 35 -7.49 33.53 14.15
C PRO A 35 -8.74 32.86 14.72
N SER A 36 -9.59 32.25 13.88
CA SER A 36 -10.77 31.49 14.33
C SER A 36 -10.44 30.10 14.91
N SER A 37 -9.23 29.58 14.66
CA SER A 37 -8.80 28.25 15.10
C SER A 37 -8.41 28.17 16.58
N GLY A 38 -8.38 29.32 17.29
CA GLY A 38 -8.04 29.39 18.70
C GLY A 38 -6.53 29.42 18.97
N PRO A 39 -6.10 29.38 20.25
CA PRO A 39 -4.71 29.60 20.62
C PRO A 39 -3.76 28.44 20.26
N TYR A 40 -4.30 27.30 19.81
CA TYR A 40 -3.52 26.10 19.49
C TYR A 40 -4.01 25.46 18.19
N VAL A 41 -3.06 24.99 17.37
CA VAL A 41 -3.30 24.29 16.10
C VAL A 41 -2.59 22.95 16.10
N LEU A 42 -3.08 21.99 15.30
CA LEU A 42 -2.40 20.73 15.04
C LEU A 42 -1.38 20.92 13.91
N ALA A 43 -0.10 20.89 14.24
CA ALA A 43 0.96 20.96 13.25
C ALA A 43 2.19 20.13 13.65
N PHE A 44 3.09 19.94 12.70
CA PHE A 44 4.43 19.43 12.99
C PHE A 44 5.27 20.54 13.62
N ARG A 45 6.19 20.13 14.50
CA ARG A 45 7.10 21.06 15.18
C ARG A 45 7.94 21.89 14.20
N ASP A 46 8.36 21.26 13.11
CA ASP A 46 9.23 21.83 12.09
C ASP A 46 9.09 21.06 10.77
N GLN A 47 9.66 21.63 9.70
CA GLN A 47 9.62 21.04 8.36
C GLN A 47 10.30 19.66 8.31
N GLN A 48 11.30 19.42 9.15
CA GLN A 48 12.02 18.14 9.18
C GLN A 48 11.14 17.05 9.81
N ALA A 49 10.40 17.36 10.87
CA ALA A 49 9.42 16.47 11.49
C ALA A 49 8.32 16.07 10.50
N TRP A 50 7.81 17.02 9.71
CA TRP A 50 6.85 16.73 8.63
C TRP A 50 7.47 15.81 7.57
N ALA A 51 8.67 16.14 7.07
CA ALA A 51 9.33 15.37 6.02
C ALA A 51 9.63 13.93 6.47
N ASN A 52 10.04 13.74 7.73
CA ASN A 52 10.29 12.41 8.30
C ASN A 52 8.99 11.60 8.41
N ALA A 53 7.91 12.23 8.86
CA ALA A 53 6.61 11.58 8.95
C ALA A 53 6.06 11.17 7.59
N TYR A 54 6.20 12.06 6.58
CA TYR A 54 5.84 11.78 5.20
C TYR A 54 6.62 10.58 4.64
N ARG A 55 7.95 10.56 4.78
CA ARG A 55 8.79 9.43 4.33
C ARG A 55 8.44 8.12 5.04
N SER A 56 8.13 8.18 6.33
CA SER A 56 7.73 7.00 7.10
C SER A 56 6.41 6.42 6.59
N CYS A 57 5.43 7.28 6.29
CA CYS A 57 4.19 6.86 5.66
C CYS A 57 4.44 6.25 4.27
N GLU A 58 5.17 6.95 3.39
CA GLU A 58 5.46 6.47 2.05
C GLU A 58 6.10 5.08 2.08
N SER A 59 7.09 4.88 2.95
CA SER A 59 7.74 3.58 3.17
C SER A 59 6.76 2.49 3.60
N LYS A 60 5.91 2.77 4.59
CA LYS A 60 4.89 1.80 5.05
C LYS A 60 3.89 1.45 3.96
N MET A 61 3.53 2.40 3.10
CA MET A 61 2.61 2.14 1.98
C MET A 61 3.25 1.21 0.95
N VAL A 62 4.53 1.42 0.63
CA VAL A 62 5.29 0.50 -0.23
C VAL A 62 5.34 -0.90 0.41
N GLU A 63 5.67 -0.98 1.69
CA GLU A 63 5.76 -2.26 2.43
C GLU A 63 4.43 -3.04 2.40
N GLN A 64 3.31 -2.38 2.71
CA GLN A 64 1.98 -3.01 2.70
C GLN A 64 1.57 -3.43 1.28
N CYS A 65 1.87 -2.61 0.28
CA CYS A 65 1.62 -2.96 -1.12
C CYS A 65 2.44 -4.18 -1.56
N GLU A 66 3.73 -4.22 -1.23
CA GLU A 66 4.59 -5.36 -1.54
C GLU A 66 4.15 -6.63 -0.81
N ALA A 67 3.74 -6.53 0.45
CA ALA A 67 3.22 -7.66 1.21
C ALA A 67 1.94 -8.22 0.56
N GLY A 68 1.00 -7.35 0.17
CA GLY A 68 -0.18 -7.75 -0.59
C GLY A 68 0.16 -8.36 -1.95
N ALA A 69 1.14 -7.79 -2.66
CA ALA A 69 1.62 -8.30 -3.93
C ALA A 69 2.25 -9.69 -3.80
N ARG A 70 3.00 -9.99 -2.74
CA ARG A 70 3.54 -11.34 -2.50
C ARG A 70 2.44 -12.39 -2.45
N ILE A 71 1.36 -12.11 -1.72
CA ILE A 71 0.21 -13.02 -1.62
C ILE A 71 -0.49 -13.14 -2.98
N GLY A 72 -0.79 -12.01 -3.62
CA GLY A 72 -1.49 -12.00 -4.91
C GLY A 72 -0.70 -12.69 -6.03
N CYS A 73 0.62 -12.47 -6.09
CA CYS A 73 1.51 -13.10 -7.05
C CYS A 73 1.65 -14.60 -6.80
N ALA A 74 1.71 -15.06 -5.55
CA ALA A 74 1.74 -16.49 -5.23
C ALA A 74 0.46 -17.21 -5.71
N ILE A 75 -0.71 -16.60 -5.45
CA ILE A 75 -2.00 -17.13 -5.94
C ILE A 75 -2.03 -17.16 -7.47
N SER A 76 -1.67 -16.05 -8.12
CA SER A 76 -1.67 -15.98 -9.59
C SER A 76 -0.66 -16.93 -10.23
N GLY A 77 0.53 -17.10 -9.63
CA GLY A 77 1.54 -18.04 -10.10
C GLY A 77 1.03 -19.47 -10.01
N SER A 78 0.44 -19.85 -8.88
CA SER A 78 -0.13 -21.20 -8.72
C SER A 78 -1.27 -21.48 -9.70
N GLU A 79 -2.15 -20.50 -9.93
CA GLU A 79 -3.25 -20.62 -10.89
C GLU A 79 -2.77 -20.77 -12.35
N LYS A 80 -1.63 -20.16 -12.71
CA LYS A 80 -1.02 -20.31 -14.04
C LYS A 80 -0.27 -21.62 -14.20
N CYS A 81 0.37 -22.09 -13.13
CA CYS A 81 1.23 -23.27 -13.14
C CYS A 81 0.49 -24.57 -12.83
N LYS A 82 -0.80 -24.51 -12.45
CA LYS A 82 -1.58 -25.71 -12.18
C LYS A 82 -1.77 -26.54 -13.45
N PRO A 83 -1.61 -27.86 -13.36
CA PRO A 83 -1.92 -28.77 -14.46
C PRO A 83 -3.42 -28.76 -14.74
N PRO A 84 -3.84 -29.02 -15.99
CA PRO A 84 -5.24 -29.24 -16.30
C PRO A 84 -5.81 -30.41 -15.49
N TRP A 85 -7.05 -30.27 -14.99
CA TRP A 85 -7.72 -31.27 -14.16
C TRP A 85 -7.79 -32.66 -14.79
N TRP A 86 -7.94 -32.74 -16.12
CA TRP A 86 -8.01 -34.00 -16.85
C TRP A 86 -6.71 -34.82 -16.76
N ARG A 87 -5.54 -34.19 -16.53
CA ARG A 87 -4.27 -34.92 -16.34
C ARG A 87 -4.27 -35.76 -15.07
N ALA A 88 -5.02 -35.35 -14.05
CA ALA A 88 -5.20 -36.14 -12.82
C ALA A 88 -6.05 -37.41 -13.07
N LEU A 89 -6.88 -37.42 -14.11
CA LEU A 89 -7.74 -38.57 -14.43
C LEU A 89 -7.03 -39.68 -15.21
N ILE A 90 -5.94 -39.37 -15.91
CA ILE A 90 -5.22 -40.33 -16.78
C ILE A 90 -4.18 -41.14 -15.97
N GLY A 91 -4.11 -40.97 -14.64
CA GLY A 91 -3.23 -41.78 -13.78
C GLY A 91 -1.73 -41.60 -14.07
N GLN A 92 -1.35 -40.52 -14.77
CA GLN A 92 0.05 -40.12 -14.87
C GLN A 92 0.58 -39.89 -13.44
N LYS A 93 1.58 -40.69 -13.05
CA LYS A 93 2.24 -40.65 -11.74
C LYS A 93 2.50 -39.22 -11.31
N ALA A 94 2.27 -38.95 -10.02
CA ALA A 94 2.59 -37.74 -9.26
C ALA A 94 3.01 -36.56 -10.14
N LEU A 95 2.10 -35.62 -10.33
CA LEU A 95 2.41 -34.29 -10.88
C LEU A 95 3.83 -33.91 -10.49
N ASP A 96 4.68 -33.64 -11.48
CA ASP A 96 6.08 -33.30 -11.22
C ASP A 96 6.09 -32.00 -10.40
N PHE A 97 6.10 -32.16 -9.08
CA PHE A 97 6.03 -31.07 -8.12
C PHE A 97 7.20 -30.12 -8.32
N LYS A 98 8.33 -30.64 -8.82
CA LYS A 98 9.52 -29.86 -9.14
C LYS A 98 9.29 -28.95 -10.36
N GLN A 99 8.63 -29.44 -11.41
CA GLN A 99 8.25 -28.59 -12.54
C GLN A 99 7.25 -27.51 -12.16
N ARG A 100 6.29 -27.85 -11.28
CA ARG A 100 5.32 -26.87 -10.79
C ARG A 100 5.99 -25.81 -9.94
N GLU A 101 6.85 -26.19 -9.01
CA GLU A 101 7.63 -25.28 -8.18
C GLU A 101 8.47 -24.32 -9.04
N GLN A 102 9.20 -24.83 -10.05
CA GLN A 102 9.98 -24.01 -10.97
C GLN A 102 9.12 -23.06 -11.83
N CYS A 103 7.88 -23.43 -12.13
CA CYS A 103 6.94 -22.54 -12.80
C CYS A 103 6.47 -21.45 -11.83
N GLU A 104 6.05 -21.83 -10.63
CA GLU A 104 5.53 -20.91 -9.62
C GLU A 104 6.58 -19.89 -9.18
N GLU A 105 7.84 -20.32 -9.02
CA GLU A 105 8.96 -19.43 -8.69
C GLU A 105 9.19 -18.36 -9.78
N ARG A 106 9.21 -18.77 -11.06
CA ARG A 106 9.39 -17.84 -12.20
C ARG A 106 8.21 -16.88 -12.35
N GLU A 107 6.98 -17.38 -12.24
CA GLU A 107 5.78 -16.54 -12.32
C GLU A 107 5.71 -15.55 -11.14
N MET A 108 6.10 -16.00 -9.95
CA MET A 108 6.13 -15.17 -8.75
C MET A 108 7.20 -14.07 -8.86
N GLU A 109 8.41 -14.39 -9.31
CA GLU A 109 9.50 -13.42 -9.50
C GLU A 109 9.11 -12.33 -10.50
N GLY A 110 8.58 -12.71 -11.67
CA GLY A 110 8.12 -11.76 -12.69
C GLY A 110 6.97 -10.87 -12.20
N CYS A 111 6.00 -11.47 -11.50
CA CYS A 111 4.87 -10.73 -10.93
C CYS A 111 5.32 -9.75 -9.85
N LEU A 112 6.20 -10.17 -8.93
CA LEU A 112 6.70 -9.33 -7.84
C LEU A 112 7.52 -8.15 -8.36
N THR A 113 8.34 -8.38 -9.38
CA THR A 113 9.14 -7.31 -10.00
C THR A 113 8.24 -6.22 -10.58
N ALA A 114 7.22 -6.62 -11.35
CA ALA A 114 6.24 -5.67 -11.90
C ALA A 114 5.37 -5.00 -10.81
N ALA A 115 5.11 -5.70 -9.70
CA ALA A 115 4.34 -5.15 -8.58
C ALA A 115 5.13 -4.09 -7.80
N LYS A 116 6.42 -4.29 -7.55
CA LYS A 116 7.29 -3.33 -6.84
C LYS A 116 7.30 -1.96 -7.51
N GLU A 117 7.42 -1.91 -8.83
CA GLU A 117 7.35 -0.65 -9.59
C GLU A 117 6.01 0.08 -9.39
N LYS A 118 4.90 -0.67 -9.40
CA LYS A 118 3.56 -0.13 -9.19
C LYS A 118 3.36 0.35 -7.74
N CYS A 119 3.91 -0.37 -6.77
CA CYS A 119 3.82 -0.01 -5.35
C CYS A 119 4.50 1.34 -5.06
N GLY A 120 5.66 1.62 -5.66
CA GLY A 120 6.33 2.92 -5.52
C GLY A 120 5.50 4.07 -6.11
N GLY A 121 4.89 3.86 -7.29
CA GLY A 121 3.98 4.85 -7.89
C GLY A 121 2.73 5.08 -7.04
N PHE A 122 2.18 4.01 -6.47
CA PHE A 122 1.01 4.07 -5.59
C PHE A 122 1.30 4.84 -4.30
N ALA A 123 2.43 4.55 -3.64
CA ALA A 123 2.81 5.21 -2.40
C ALA A 123 2.93 6.72 -2.55
N LYS A 124 3.52 7.21 -3.65
CA LYS A 124 3.62 8.65 -3.95
C LYS A 124 2.28 9.35 -4.12
N VAL A 125 1.31 8.66 -4.72
CA VAL A 125 -0.03 9.23 -4.97
C VAL A 125 -0.87 9.25 -3.69
N CYS A 126 -0.74 8.22 -2.85
CA CYS A 126 -1.63 8.00 -1.72
C CYS A 126 -1.09 8.48 -0.36
N SER A 127 0.21 8.74 -0.24
CA SER A 127 0.88 9.19 1.00
C SER A 127 0.36 10.53 1.53
N VAL A 128 0.03 11.46 0.64
CA VAL A 128 -0.49 12.79 1.01
C VAL A 128 -1.92 12.71 1.54
N GLU A 129 -2.75 11.83 0.97
CA GLU A 129 -4.19 11.79 1.22
C GLU A 129 -4.57 10.81 2.34
N LEU A 130 -3.90 9.65 2.47
CA LEU A 130 -4.26 8.67 3.49
C LEU A 130 -3.56 8.88 4.84
N CYS A 131 -2.32 9.38 4.85
CA CYS A 131 -1.55 9.45 6.08
C CYS A 131 -1.70 10.77 6.85
N VAL A 132 -2.17 11.83 6.20
CA VAL A 132 -2.36 13.16 6.82
C VAL A 132 -3.80 13.35 7.30
N PHE A 133 -4.79 12.71 6.66
CA PHE A 133 -6.22 12.98 6.89
C PHE A 133 -6.94 12.09 7.92
N ASP A 134 -6.31 11.04 8.46
CA ASP A 134 -6.95 10.10 9.40
C ASP A 134 -7.38 10.73 10.74
N LEU A 135 -7.11 12.03 10.96
CA LEU A 135 -7.55 12.80 12.12
C LEU A 135 -8.85 13.58 11.89
N THR A 136 -9.36 13.67 10.66
CA THR A 136 -10.56 14.48 10.36
C THR A 136 -11.86 13.66 10.26
N TRP A 137 -11.77 12.34 10.43
CA TRP A 137 -12.90 11.39 10.30
C TRP A 137 -13.14 10.53 11.55
N LYS A 138 -12.81 11.06 12.73
CA LYS A 138 -13.49 10.68 13.98
C LYS A 138 -14.29 11.88 14.48
N LYS A 139 -15.46 12.07 13.89
CA LYS A 139 -16.57 12.77 14.55
C LYS A 139 -17.63 11.72 14.89
#